data_AF-A0A1Y1N0Q2-F1
#
_entry.id   AF-A0A1Y1N0Q2-F1
#
_cell.length_a   1.000
_cell.length_b   1.000
_cell.length_c   1.000
_cell.angle_alpha   90.00
_cell.angle_beta   90.00
_cell.angle_gamma   90.00
#
_symmetry.space_group_name_H-M   'P 1'
#
loop_
_entity.id
_entity.type
_entity.pdbx_description
1 polymer ?
#
loop_
_entity_poly.entity_id
_entity_poly.type
_entity_poly.pdbx_seq_one_letter_code
_entity_poly.pdbx_strand_id
1 'polypeptide(L)'
;MFLPIVIYVPSLAFNQVTGIDVHLIGSVVCFICIFYTVIGGLKAVVYSDTWQIIVMFISVIVLVILGTIAIGGPSVVWNRSGAGGRLIFNNFNLSMYERHTVYGVVTGGVIFWTAFNGVNQTMVQRYLSLPNEKESKKSVLMFTVGVSLFVSLCVYSGLLVFATYHKCDPMTAGRITQDDQLLPLYVMETVGHLRGVPGLFIAGVFGAALSSLSVVLNATSAVVLEDFVKGCLRISITEKNATHLVKIVILVLGAMSMGFVFVVERMGGVLVMATSLSAIAAGTTFGVFTLGMVIPWSSSIGAITGAVAGAALSGTISFGGQYSMASGNIVLHKLPVNVDLCEADYGITPNVTVINYPDESHIFALFRISYHWITPIGILTTVVVGAIVSLVTGKTDLARLDPELISPVVQFLLPPEAQRFAGTATSGIRNRLRNAENAALMQEVSSSINLGEVQGPSR
;
A
#
# COMPACT_ATOMS: atom_id res chain seq x y z
N MET A 1 3.05 -5.81 -8.51
CA MET A 1 2.16 -6.74 -7.78
C MET A 1 1.11 -6.05 -6.91
N PHE A 2 1.33 -4.83 -6.38
CA PHE A 2 0.27 -4.11 -5.66
C PHE A 2 -0.87 -3.62 -6.59
N LEU A 3 -0.55 -3.04 -7.76
CA LEU A 3 -1.55 -2.51 -8.69
C LEU A 3 -2.64 -3.51 -9.14
N PRO A 4 -2.30 -4.76 -9.52
CA PRO A 4 -3.31 -5.76 -9.88
C PRO A 4 -4.29 -6.07 -8.75
N ILE A 5 -3.84 -6.08 -7.50
CA ILE A 5 -4.70 -6.30 -6.32
C ILE A 5 -5.72 -5.18 -6.20
N VAL A 6 -5.27 -3.93 -6.38
CA VAL A 6 -6.12 -2.73 -6.34
C VAL A 6 -7.19 -2.74 -7.44
N ILE A 7 -6.90 -3.38 -8.59
CA ILE A 7 -7.88 -3.56 -9.68
C ILE A 7 -8.83 -4.73 -9.37
N TYR A 8 -8.30 -5.82 -8.82
CA TYR A 8 -9.05 -7.07 -8.61
C TYR A 8 -10.16 -6.93 -7.55
N VAL A 9 -9.85 -6.39 -6.37
CA VAL A 9 -10.80 -6.27 -5.25
C VAL A 9 -12.11 -5.53 -5.60
N PRO A 10 -12.08 -4.32 -6.17
CA PRO A 10 -13.31 -3.62 -6.54
C PRO A 10 -14.06 -4.34 -7.67
N SER A 11 -13.33 -5.00 -8.58
CA SER A 11 -13.93 -5.77 -9.68
C SER A 11 -14.66 -7.01 -9.16
N LEU A 12 -14.09 -7.69 -8.15
CA LEU A 12 -14.73 -8.78 -7.43
C LEU A 12 -16.01 -8.31 -6.72
N ALA A 13 -15.96 -7.17 -6.03
CA ALA A 13 -17.13 -6.60 -5.37
C ALA A 13 -18.24 -6.26 -6.38
N PHE A 14 -17.89 -5.67 -7.53
CA PHE A 14 -18.86 -5.33 -8.56
C PHE A 14 -19.45 -6.56 -9.28
N ASN A 15 -18.63 -7.59 -9.49
CA ASN A 15 -19.09 -8.88 -10.00
C ASN A 15 -20.14 -9.52 -9.07
N GLN A 16 -19.95 -9.45 -7.75
CA GLN A 16 -20.92 -9.96 -6.78
C GLN A 16 -22.28 -9.23 -6.83
N VAL A 17 -22.26 -7.93 -7.19
CA VAL A 17 -23.50 -7.13 -7.29
C VAL A 17 -24.20 -7.31 -8.64
N THR A 18 -23.45 -7.44 -9.73
CA THR A 18 -23.98 -7.33 -11.10
C THR A 18 -23.90 -8.62 -11.93
N GLY A 19 -23.10 -9.58 -11.51
CA GLY A 19 -22.75 -10.78 -12.28
C GLY A 19 -21.82 -10.54 -13.48
N ILE A 20 -21.36 -9.29 -13.70
CA ILE A 20 -20.46 -8.96 -14.82
C ILE A 20 -19.07 -9.53 -14.56
N ASP A 21 -18.42 -10.05 -15.60
CA ASP A 21 -17.08 -10.63 -15.55
C ASP A 21 -16.03 -9.69 -14.91
N VAL A 22 -15.22 -10.24 -14.00
CA VAL A 22 -14.21 -9.50 -13.22
C VAL A 22 -13.14 -8.88 -14.12
N HIS A 23 -12.76 -9.55 -15.21
CA HIS A 23 -11.73 -9.04 -16.13
C HIS A 23 -12.24 -7.87 -16.97
N LEU A 24 -13.51 -7.92 -17.40
CA LEU A 24 -14.14 -6.80 -18.09
C LEU A 24 -14.19 -5.56 -17.19
N ILE A 25 -14.66 -5.72 -15.94
CA ILE A 25 -14.73 -4.63 -14.97
C ILE A 25 -13.34 -4.07 -14.70
N GLY A 26 -12.36 -4.94 -14.44
CA GLY A 26 -10.97 -4.55 -14.21
C GLY A 26 -10.39 -3.75 -15.38
N SER A 27 -10.68 -4.18 -16.62
CA SER A 27 -10.21 -3.51 -17.83
C SER A 27 -10.78 -2.10 -17.96
N VAL A 28 -12.08 -1.93 -17.70
CA VAL A 28 -12.74 -0.61 -17.73
C VAL A 28 -12.16 0.31 -16.66
N VAL A 29 -11.97 -0.20 -15.44
CA VAL A 29 -11.46 0.58 -14.30
C VAL A 29 -10.02 1.01 -14.52
N CYS A 30 -9.18 0.11 -15.03
CA CYS A 30 -7.81 0.41 -15.39
C CYS A 30 -7.76 1.46 -16.51
N PHE A 31 -8.58 1.32 -17.55
CA PHE A 31 -8.66 2.30 -18.63
C PHE A 31 -9.06 3.69 -18.12
N ILE A 32 -10.11 3.79 -17.31
CA ILE A 32 -10.55 5.06 -16.70
C ILE A 32 -9.42 5.67 -15.88
N CYS A 33 -8.74 4.87 -15.05
CA CYS A 33 -7.64 5.33 -14.22
C CYS A 33 -6.47 5.89 -15.03
N ILE A 34 -6.02 5.13 -16.04
CA ILE A 34 -4.95 5.57 -16.95
C ILE A 34 -5.35 6.87 -17.63
N PHE A 35 -6.59 6.96 -18.14
CA PHE A 35 -7.06 8.12 -18.89
C PHE A 35 -6.95 9.42 -18.07
N TYR A 36 -7.53 9.47 -16.87
CA TYR A 36 -7.47 10.71 -16.07
C TYR A 36 -6.07 10.98 -15.50
N THR A 37 -5.28 9.93 -15.23
CA THR A 37 -3.90 10.09 -14.72
C THR A 37 -2.99 10.67 -15.80
N VAL A 38 -3.09 10.18 -17.03
CA VAL A 38 -2.30 10.65 -18.19
C VAL A 38 -2.66 12.08 -18.58
N ILE A 39 -3.94 12.45 -18.51
CA ILE A 39 -4.39 13.80 -18.90
C ILE A 39 -4.10 14.82 -17.78
N GLY A 40 -4.39 14.45 -16.54
CA GLY A 40 -4.47 15.41 -15.44
C GLY A 40 -3.17 15.61 -14.64
N GLY A 41 -2.24 14.66 -14.69
CA GLY A 41 -1.02 14.70 -13.88
C GLY A 41 -1.29 14.74 -12.36
N LEU A 42 -0.24 14.99 -11.56
CA LEU A 42 -0.34 14.94 -10.09
C LEU A 42 -1.42 15.86 -9.52
N LYS A 43 -1.60 17.08 -10.07
CA LYS A 43 -2.59 18.04 -9.55
C LYS A 43 -4.02 17.54 -9.70
N ALA A 44 -4.38 16.99 -10.87
CA ALA A 44 -5.72 16.44 -11.07
C ALA A 44 -5.94 15.19 -10.22
N VAL A 45 -4.91 14.33 -10.10
CA VAL A 45 -4.97 13.13 -9.26
C VAL A 45 -5.26 13.50 -7.79
N VAL A 46 -4.57 14.51 -7.24
CA VAL A 46 -4.84 14.97 -5.87
C VAL A 46 -6.26 15.55 -5.72
N TYR A 47 -6.77 16.22 -6.75
CA TYR A 47 -8.13 16.77 -6.74
C TYR A 47 -9.19 15.67 -6.79
N SER A 48 -9.02 14.65 -7.63
CA SER A 48 -9.91 13.49 -7.68
C SER A 48 -9.86 12.68 -6.38
N ASP A 49 -8.66 12.48 -5.82
CA ASP A 49 -8.46 11.77 -4.56
C ASP A 49 -9.25 12.43 -3.42
N THR A 50 -9.30 13.77 -3.40
CA THR A 50 -10.03 14.51 -2.36
C THR A 50 -11.52 14.18 -2.36
N TRP A 51 -12.15 14.13 -3.53
CA TRP A 51 -13.56 13.74 -3.66
C TRP A 51 -13.78 12.25 -3.40
N GLN A 52 -12.87 11.39 -3.84
CA GLN A 52 -12.95 9.95 -3.63
C GLN A 52 -12.91 9.60 -2.14
N ILE A 53 -12.06 10.26 -1.35
CA ILE A 53 -12.01 10.09 0.11
C ILE A 53 -13.37 10.40 0.74
N ILE A 54 -14.03 11.49 0.34
CA ILE A 54 -15.36 11.85 0.87
C ILE A 54 -16.37 10.73 0.58
N VAL A 55 -16.41 10.23 -0.67
CA VAL A 55 -17.32 9.15 -1.06
C VAL A 55 -17.01 7.85 -0.30
N MET A 56 -15.73 7.52 -0.10
CA MET A 56 -15.31 6.35 0.68
C MET A 56 -15.81 6.41 2.13
N PHE A 57 -15.67 7.56 2.79
CA PHE A 57 -16.14 7.73 4.17
C PHE A 57 -17.66 7.65 4.26
N ILE A 58 -18.38 8.34 3.38
CA ILE A 58 -19.85 8.29 3.34
C ILE A 58 -20.32 6.84 3.11
N SER A 59 -19.69 6.15 2.17
CA SER A 59 -19.99 4.76 1.82
C SER A 59 -19.89 3.81 3.02
N VAL A 60 -18.75 3.82 3.73
CA VAL A 60 -18.55 2.93 4.89
C VAL A 60 -19.40 3.35 6.10
N ILE A 61 -19.60 4.65 6.33
CA ILE A 61 -20.45 5.15 7.43
C ILE A 61 -21.90 4.73 7.24
N VAL A 62 -22.44 4.92 6.02
CA VAL A 62 -23.81 4.50 5.69
C VAL A 62 -23.97 2.98 5.87
N LEU A 63 -23.00 2.20 5.40
CA LEU A 63 -23.00 0.75 5.57
C LEU A 63 -23.03 0.34 7.05
N VAL A 64 -22.14 0.93 7.87
CA VAL A 64 -22.04 0.65 9.30
C VAL A 64 -23.35 1.00 10.01
N ILE A 65 -23.92 2.19 9.75
CA ILE A 65 -25.16 2.64 10.39
C ILE A 65 -26.32 1.72 10.02
N LEU A 66 -26.58 1.52 8.72
CA LEU A 66 -27.72 0.74 8.26
C LEU A 66 -27.62 -0.71 8.68
N GLY A 67 -26.43 -1.32 8.59
CA GLY A 67 -26.25 -2.68 9.03
C GLY A 67 -26.37 -2.85 10.55
N THR A 68 -25.91 -1.87 11.34
CA THR A 68 -26.12 -1.87 12.80
C THR A 68 -27.59 -1.77 13.17
N ILE A 69 -28.37 -0.99 12.42
CA ILE A 69 -29.83 -0.91 12.61
C ILE A 69 -30.47 -2.24 12.24
N ALA A 70 -30.10 -2.82 11.09
CA ALA A 70 -30.67 -4.07 10.57
C ALA A 70 -30.45 -5.26 11.52
N ILE A 71 -29.30 -5.35 12.19
CA ILE A 71 -29.01 -6.43 13.14
C ILE A 71 -29.65 -6.24 14.53
N GLY A 72 -30.21 -5.05 14.82
CA GLY A 72 -30.85 -4.74 16.11
C GLY A 72 -29.96 -3.98 17.11
N GLY A 73 -28.88 -3.35 16.65
CA GLY A 73 -28.05 -2.43 17.43
C GLY A 73 -26.62 -2.91 17.71
N PRO A 74 -25.75 -2.01 18.21
CA PRO A 74 -24.32 -2.30 18.40
C PRO A 74 -24.05 -3.33 19.51
N SER A 75 -24.94 -3.44 20.51
CA SER A 75 -24.84 -4.43 21.57
C SER A 75 -24.93 -5.87 21.03
N VAL A 76 -25.76 -6.09 20.01
CA VAL A 76 -25.90 -7.39 19.34
C VAL A 76 -24.60 -7.76 18.63
N VAL A 77 -23.99 -6.80 17.92
CA VAL A 77 -22.69 -7.00 17.25
C VAL A 77 -21.62 -7.39 18.25
N TRP A 78 -21.53 -6.66 19.36
CA TRP A 78 -20.54 -6.92 20.41
C TRP A 78 -20.75 -8.28 21.08
N ASN A 79 -21.97 -8.60 21.48
CA ASN A 79 -22.29 -9.86 22.17
C ASN A 79 -22.05 -11.07 21.27
N ARG A 80 -22.51 -11.03 20.00
CA ARG A 80 -22.30 -12.14 19.05
C ARG A 80 -20.82 -12.31 18.70
N SER A 81 -20.10 -11.20 18.49
CA SER A 81 -18.65 -11.23 18.21
C SER A 81 -17.85 -11.73 19.40
N GLY A 82 -18.23 -11.36 20.62
CA GLY A 82 -17.64 -11.86 21.86
C GLY A 82 -17.86 -13.35 22.05
N ALA A 83 -19.11 -13.81 21.90
CA ALA A 83 -19.46 -15.23 21.99
C ALA A 83 -18.76 -16.08 20.92
N GLY A 84 -18.57 -15.52 19.72
CA GLY A 84 -17.83 -16.15 18.62
C GLY A 84 -16.31 -16.03 18.70
N GLY A 85 -15.76 -15.52 19.82
CA GLY A 85 -14.32 -15.42 20.05
C GLY A 85 -13.58 -14.45 19.14
N ARG A 86 -14.25 -13.44 18.57
CA ARG A 86 -13.66 -12.49 17.61
C ARG A 86 -13.02 -11.25 18.25
N LEU A 87 -13.35 -10.98 19.51
CA LEU A 87 -12.85 -9.84 20.27
C LEU A 87 -11.55 -10.19 21.01
N ILE A 88 -10.46 -10.37 20.26
CA ILE A 88 -9.16 -10.77 20.79
C ILE A 88 -8.23 -9.54 20.88
N PHE A 89 -8.03 -9.03 22.10
CA PHE A 89 -7.14 -7.89 22.34
C PHE A 89 -5.77 -8.29 22.91
N ASN A 90 -5.71 -9.42 23.62
CA ASN A 90 -4.60 -9.76 24.53
C ASN A 90 -3.80 -10.99 24.09
N ASN A 91 -3.59 -11.18 22.78
CA ASN A 91 -2.76 -12.29 22.29
C ASN A 91 -1.26 -11.98 22.42
N PHE A 92 -0.72 -12.19 23.61
CA PHE A 92 0.70 -11.94 23.94
C PHE A 92 1.61 -13.13 23.64
N ASN A 93 1.25 -14.01 22.71
CA ASN A 93 2.12 -15.08 22.28
C ASN A 93 3.38 -14.51 21.59
N LEU A 94 4.55 -15.07 21.91
CA LEU A 94 5.84 -14.69 21.31
C LEU A 94 6.10 -15.41 19.98
N SER A 95 5.18 -16.28 19.54
CA SER A 95 5.29 -16.97 18.25
C SER A 95 5.34 -15.98 17.08
N MET A 96 6.34 -16.16 16.21
CA MET A 96 6.44 -15.42 14.93
C MET A 96 5.60 -16.04 13.81
N TYR A 97 5.08 -17.27 14.02
CA TYR A 97 4.29 -18.02 13.05
C TYR A 97 2.80 -17.69 13.15
N GLU A 98 2.36 -17.20 14.31
CA GLU A 98 0.97 -16.83 14.50
C GLU A 98 0.63 -15.54 13.75
N ARG A 99 -0.48 -15.56 13.01
CA ARG A 99 -0.86 -14.48 12.09
C ARG A 99 -0.91 -13.11 12.78
N HIS A 100 -1.53 -13.03 13.96
CA HIS A 100 -1.70 -11.80 14.72
C HIS A 100 -1.40 -12.02 16.19
N THR A 101 -0.25 -11.51 16.64
CA THR A 101 0.09 -11.36 18.06
C THR A 101 0.27 -9.89 18.37
N VAL A 102 0.12 -9.48 19.64
CA VAL A 102 0.33 -8.09 20.05
C VAL A 102 1.75 -7.65 19.66
N TYR A 103 2.74 -8.51 19.87
CA TYR A 103 4.13 -8.22 19.48
C TYR A 103 4.28 -8.06 17.98
N GLY A 104 3.77 -8.99 17.17
CA GLY A 104 3.86 -8.89 15.71
C GLY A 104 3.14 -7.66 15.15
N VAL A 105 1.94 -7.36 15.62
CA VAL A 105 1.16 -6.21 15.16
C VAL A 105 1.82 -4.89 15.57
N VAL A 106 2.28 -4.76 16.81
CA VAL A 106 2.91 -3.53 17.29
C VAL A 106 4.27 -3.32 16.63
N THR A 107 5.18 -4.30 16.67
CA THR A 107 6.53 -4.11 16.10
C THR A 107 6.48 -4.03 14.58
N GLY A 108 5.84 -5.01 13.93
CA GLY A 108 5.71 -5.08 12.48
C GLY A 108 4.87 -3.95 11.91
N GLY A 109 3.76 -3.61 12.56
CA GLY A 109 2.87 -2.52 12.15
C GLY A 109 3.53 -1.15 12.28
N VAL A 110 4.15 -0.83 13.43
CA VAL A 110 4.85 0.45 13.61
C VAL A 110 5.96 0.59 12.57
N ILE A 111 6.81 -0.43 12.42
CA ILE A 111 7.92 -0.40 11.45
C ILE A 111 7.40 -0.26 10.02
N PHE A 112 6.39 -1.03 9.63
CA PHE A 112 5.81 -0.96 8.29
C PHE A 112 5.20 0.42 8.00
N TRP A 113 4.41 0.97 8.92
CA TRP A 113 3.79 2.28 8.73
C TRP A 113 4.81 3.41 8.76
N THR A 114 5.86 3.32 9.58
CA THR A 114 6.98 4.28 9.55
C THR A 114 7.72 4.21 8.22
N ALA A 115 7.99 3.01 7.69
CA ALA A 115 8.60 2.85 6.38
C ALA A 115 7.71 3.41 5.26
N PHE A 116 6.41 3.07 5.28
CA PHE A 116 5.46 3.53 4.27
C PHE A 116 5.30 5.05 4.27
N ASN A 117 5.23 5.69 5.43
CA ASN A 117 5.09 7.15 5.49
C ASN A 117 6.43 7.87 5.30
N GLY A 118 7.53 7.34 5.82
CA GLY A 118 8.81 8.04 5.88
C GLY A 118 9.61 8.01 4.57
N VAL A 119 9.56 6.92 3.81
CA VAL A 119 10.44 6.72 2.64
C VAL A 119 9.74 6.31 1.36
N ASN A 120 8.44 5.98 1.40
CA ASN A 120 7.72 5.61 0.18
C ASN A 120 7.50 6.85 -0.69
N GLN A 121 7.83 6.75 -1.97
CA GLN A 121 7.67 7.83 -2.93
C GLN A 121 6.25 8.38 -2.99
N THR A 122 5.22 7.53 -2.83
CA THR A 122 3.83 7.97 -2.84
C THR A 122 3.51 8.99 -1.75
N MET A 123 4.25 8.93 -0.63
CA MET A 123 4.10 9.84 0.52
C MET A 123 5.11 10.99 0.45
N VAL A 124 6.38 10.70 0.20
CA VAL A 124 7.46 11.70 0.12
C VAL A 124 7.15 12.76 -0.94
N GLN A 125 6.65 12.36 -2.11
CA GLN A 125 6.27 13.29 -3.18
C GLN A 125 5.19 14.28 -2.73
N ARG A 126 4.25 13.85 -1.88
CA ARG A 126 3.18 14.71 -1.35
C ARG A 126 3.71 15.69 -0.31
N TYR A 127 4.65 15.28 0.54
CA TYR A 127 5.27 16.18 1.50
C TYR A 127 6.09 17.27 0.83
N LEU A 128 6.87 16.90 -0.20
CA LEU A 128 7.68 17.85 -0.97
C LEU A 128 6.84 18.84 -1.81
N SER A 129 5.56 18.55 -2.02
CA SER A 129 4.62 19.44 -2.72
C SER A 129 3.99 20.49 -1.79
N LEU A 130 4.26 20.42 -0.48
CA LEU A 130 3.73 21.37 0.51
C LEU A 130 4.73 22.52 0.74
N PRO A 131 4.24 23.74 1.03
CA PRO A 131 5.09 24.93 1.05
C PRO A 131 6.12 24.95 2.19
N ASN A 132 5.87 24.20 3.27
CA ASN A 132 6.76 24.18 4.42
C ASN A 132 6.58 22.90 5.26
N GLU A 133 7.55 22.66 6.15
CA GLU A 133 7.58 21.48 7.03
C GLU A 133 6.39 21.42 7.99
N LYS A 134 5.90 22.58 8.45
CA LYS A 134 4.75 22.67 9.37
C LYS A 134 3.49 22.11 8.72
N GLU A 135 3.20 22.49 7.47
CA GLU A 135 2.07 21.93 6.71
C GLU A 135 2.28 20.43 6.42
N SER A 136 3.51 19.99 6.18
CA SER A 136 3.82 18.57 6.02
C SER A 136 3.49 17.76 7.28
N LYS A 137 3.89 18.24 8.46
CA LYS A 137 3.55 17.62 9.76
C LYS A 137 2.05 17.56 10.01
N LYS A 138 1.34 18.66 9.70
CA LYS A 138 -0.13 18.71 9.79
C LYS A 138 -0.79 17.70 8.85
N SER A 139 -0.29 17.57 7.62
CA SER A 139 -0.78 16.59 6.64
C SER A 139 -0.62 15.15 7.13
N VAL A 140 0.55 14.80 7.69
CA VAL A 140 0.80 13.47 8.29
C VAL A 140 -0.15 13.20 9.46
N LEU A 141 -0.40 14.19 10.31
CA LEU A 141 -1.33 14.05 11.43
C LEU A 141 -2.77 13.81 10.94
N MET A 142 -3.24 14.59 9.95
CA MET A 142 -4.56 14.40 9.34
C MET A 142 -4.69 13.02 8.70
N PHE A 143 -3.66 12.55 7.99
CA PHE A 143 -3.60 11.21 7.44
C PHE A 143 -3.69 10.13 8.52
N THR A 144 -2.93 10.27 9.60
CA THR A 144 -2.88 9.30 10.70
C THR A 144 -4.24 9.17 11.40
N VAL A 145 -4.91 10.30 11.68
CA VAL A 145 -6.25 10.29 12.27
C VAL A 145 -7.27 9.70 11.30
N GLY A 146 -7.23 10.13 10.04
CA GLY A 146 -8.14 9.67 9.00
C GLY A 146 -8.06 8.16 8.75
N VAL A 147 -6.84 7.63 8.58
CA VAL A 147 -6.64 6.19 8.36
C VAL A 147 -7.03 5.37 9.59
N SER A 148 -6.73 5.85 10.81
CA SER A 148 -7.11 5.16 12.05
C SER A 148 -8.63 5.07 12.19
N LEU A 149 -9.35 6.16 11.90
CA LEU A 149 -10.82 6.17 11.90
C LEU A 149 -11.38 5.24 10.82
N PHE A 150 -10.86 5.33 9.59
CA PHE A 150 -11.35 4.53 8.47
C PHE A 150 -11.14 3.03 8.71
N VAL A 151 -9.95 2.63 9.16
CA VAL A 151 -9.65 1.23 9.51
C VAL A 151 -10.54 0.75 10.65
N SER A 152 -10.83 1.58 11.65
CA SER A 152 -11.76 1.23 12.74
C SER A 152 -13.18 0.94 12.21
N LEU A 153 -13.67 1.72 11.25
CA LEU A 153 -14.96 1.48 10.59
C LEU A 153 -14.93 0.20 9.74
N CYS A 154 -13.83 -0.12 9.06
CA CYS A 154 -13.66 -1.38 8.35
C CYS A 154 -13.64 -2.58 9.29
N VAL A 155 -12.94 -2.50 10.42
CA VAL A 155 -12.93 -3.55 11.46
C VAL A 155 -14.34 -3.77 12.02
N TYR A 156 -15.06 -2.68 12.33
CA TYR A 156 -16.45 -2.78 12.76
C TYR A 156 -17.34 -3.43 11.69
N SER A 157 -17.15 -3.08 10.42
CA SER A 157 -17.88 -3.70 9.29
C SER A 157 -17.60 -5.21 9.22
N GLY A 158 -16.36 -5.65 9.47
CA GLY A 158 -16.04 -7.07 9.56
C GLY A 158 -16.72 -7.79 10.73
N LEU A 159 -16.77 -7.16 11.91
CA LEU A 159 -17.53 -7.68 13.06
C LEU A 159 -19.03 -7.76 12.78
N LEU A 160 -19.57 -6.77 12.07
CA LEU A 160 -20.98 -6.71 11.68
C LEU A 160 -21.36 -7.84 10.70
N VAL A 161 -20.50 -8.11 9.72
CA VAL A 161 -20.63 -9.25 8.81
C VAL A 161 -20.63 -10.57 9.59
N PHE A 162 -19.67 -10.77 10.50
CA PHE A 162 -19.63 -11.97 11.35
C PHE A 162 -20.89 -12.10 12.22
N ALA A 163 -21.30 -11.02 12.88
CA ALA A 163 -22.47 -11.04 13.77
C ALA A 163 -23.77 -11.34 13.01
N THR A 164 -23.86 -10.94 11.74
CA THR A 164 -24.98 -11.29 10.85
C THR A 164 -24.97 -12.78 10.55
N TYR A 165 -23.82 -13.30 10.10
CA TYR A 165 -23.65 -14.69 9.67
C TYR A 165 -23.26 -15.68 10.78
N HIS A 166 -23.36 -15.30 12.05
CA HIS A 166 -22.89 -16.12 13.18
C HIS A 166 -23.52 -17.53 13.28
N LYS A 167 -24.64 -17.76 12.61
CA LYS A 167 -25.41 -19.02 12.59
C LYS A 167 -25.31 -19.82 11.28
N CYS A 168 -24.96 -19.13 10.20
CA CYS A 168 -24.76 -19.74 8.90
C CYS A 168 -23.65 -19.00 8.16
N ASP A 169 -22.47 -19.63 8.10
CA ASP A 169 -21.33 -19.12 7.36
C ASP A 169 -21.54 -19.26 5.83
N PRO A 170 -21.54 -18.15 5.05
CA PRO A 170 -21.79 -18.18 3.62
C PRO A 170 -20.73 -18.95 2.81
N MET A 171 -19.48 -18.99 3.28
CA MET A 171 -18.40 -19.74 2.63
C MET A 171 -18.64 -21.25 2.75
N THR A 172 -18.88 -21.75 3.96
CA THR A 172 -19.11 -23.17 4.23
C THR A 172 -20.44 -23.65 3.61
N ALA A 173 -21.43 -22.76 3.52
CA ALA A 173 -22.66 -23.01 2.78
C ALA A 173 -22.49 -22.99 1.25
N GLY A 174 -21.29 -22.75 0.71
CA GLY A 174 -21.02 -22.76 -0.74
C GLY A 174 -21.64 -21.58 -1.51
N ARG A 175 -22.03 -20.51 -0.81
CA ARG A 175 -22.66 -19.32 -1.41
C ARG A 175 -21.63 -18.36 -2.00
N ILE A 176 -20.40 -18.41 -1.49
CA ILE A 176 -19.24 -17.68 -1.97
C ILE A 176 -18.03 -18.61 -2.02
N THR A 177 -17.09 -18.31 -2.91
CA THR A 177 -15.89 -19.12 -3.14
C THR A 177 -14.65 -18.51 -2.49
N GLN A 178 -14.66 -17.20 -2.24
CA GLN A 178 -13.53 -16.47 -1.70
C GLN A 178 -13.95 -15.58 -0.52
N ASP A 179 -13.08 -15.49 0.50
CA ASP A 179 -13.34 -14.70 1.71
C ASP A 179 -13.58 -13.21 1.39
N ASP A 180 -12.92 -12.68 0.36
CA ASP A 180 -13.03 -11.27 -0.06
C ASP A 180 -14.41 -10.93 -0.68
N GLN A 181 -15.25 -11.93 -1.00
CA GLN A 181 -16.63 -11.74 -1.49
C GLN A 181 -17.64 -11.54 -0.35
N LEU A 182 -17.26 -11.79 0.90
CA LEU A 182 -18.17 -11.81 2.04
C LEU A 182 -18.81 -10.45 2.33
N LEU A 183 -18.04 -9.36 2.25
CA LEU A 183 -18.56 -8.02 2.48
C LEU A 183 -19.51 -7.55 1.35
N PRO A 184 -19.17 -7.70 0.06
CA PRO A 184 -20.13 -7.44 -1.04
C PRO A 184 -21.43 -8.25 -0.92
N LEU A 185 -21.34 -9.55 -0.60
CA LEU A 185 -22.52 -10.39 -0.36
C LEU A 185 -23.39 -9.81 0.76
N TYR A 186 -22.77 -9.47 1.90
CA TYR A 186 -23.44 -8.88 3.04
C TYR A 186 -24.20 -7.59 2.70
N VAL A 187 -23.58 -6.70 1.92
CA VAL A 187 -24.21 -5.45 1.46
C VAL A 187 -25.47 -5.76 0.65
N MET A 188 -25.38 -6.71 -0.29
CA MET A 188 -26.51 -7.06 -1.15
C MET A 188 -27.67 -7.68 -0.39
N GLU A 189 -27.39 -8.52 0.61
CA GLU A 189 -28.44 -9.15 1.41
C GLU A 189 -29.09 -8.21 2.41
N THR A 190 -28.28 -7.40 3.09
CA THR A 190 -28.77 -6.59 4.21
C THR A 190 -29.43 -5.31 3.72
N VAL A 191 -28.86 -4.66 2.71
CA VAL A 191 -29.29 -3.33 2.24
C VAL A 191 -29.56 -3.28 0.73
N GLY A 192 -29.57 -4.42 0.03
CA GLY A 192 -29.83 -4.48 -1.42
C GLY A 192 -31.22 -3.98 -1.83
N HIS A 193 -32.20 -4.10 -0.93
CA HIS A 193 -33.55 -3.57 -1.14
C HIS A 193 -33.62 -2.03 -1.12
N LEU A 194 -32.61 -1.36 -0.54
CA LEU A 194 -32.52 0.10 -0.49
C LEU A 194 -31.86 0.63 -1.76
N ARG A 195 -32.67 1.15 -2.67
CA ARG A 195 -32.18 1.73 -3.94
C ARG A 195 -31.12 2.80 -3.68
N GLY A 196 -29.98 2.67 -4.37
CA GLY A 196 -28.86 3.59 -4.28
C GLY A 196 -27.77 3.21 -3.27
N VAL A 197 -28.10 2.50 -2.18
CA VAL A 197 -27.12 2.14 -1.14
C VAL A 197 -26.05 1.16 -1.66
N PRO A 198 -26.39 0.06 -2.38
CA PRO A 198 -25.37 -0.79 -2.99
C PRO A 198 -24.50 -0.04 -4.01
N GLY A 199 -25.10 0.89 -4.77
CA GLY A 199 -24.36 1.75 -5.72
C GLY A 199 -23.37 2.67 -5.01
N LEU A 200 -23.76 3.26 -3.87
CA LEU A 200 -22.87 4.06 -3.02
C LEU A 200 -21.73 3.21 -2.41
N PHE A 201 -22.03 1.98 -1.98
CA PHE A 201 -21.02 1.03 -1.53
C PHE A 201 -19.96 0.81 -2.62
N ILE A 202 -20.41 0.38 -3.79
CA ILE A 202 -19.56 0.15 -4.96
C ILE A 202 -18.76 1.40 -5.35
N ALA A 203 -19.39 2.58 -5.36
CA ALA A 203 -18.71 3.84 -5.66
C ALA A 203 -17.58 4.14 -4.68
N GLY A 204 -17.77 3.85 -3.39
CA GLY A 204 -16.72 3.96 -2.37
C GLY A 204 -15.56 3.01 -2.60
N VAL A 205 -15.84 1.74 -2.91
CA VAL A 205 -14.80 0.72 -3.18
C VAL A 205 -13.99 1.08 -4.43
N PHE A 206 -14.65 1.50 -5.52
CA PHE A 206 -13.95 2.01 -6.70
C PHE A 206 -13.20 3.31 -6.45
N GLY A 207 -13.75 4.23 -5.66
CA GLY A 207 -13.07 5.46 -5.27
C GLY A 207 -11.73 5.17 -4.58
N ALA A 208 -11.73 4.24 -3.63
CA ALA A 208 -10.52 3.78 -2.94
C ALA A 208 -9.48 3.17 -3.89
N ALA A 209 -9.95 2.32 -4.81
CA ALA A 209 -9.10 1.65 -5.78
C ALA A 209 -8.48 2.61 -6.80
N LEU A 210 -9.30 3.48 -7.39
CA LEU A 210 -8.87 4.47 -8.36
C LEU A 210 -7.84 5.42 -7.75
N SER A 211 -8.10 5.94 -6.54
CA SER A 211 -7.15 6.81 -5.83
C SER A 211 -5.78 6.14 -5.64
N SER A 212 -5.78 4.88 -5.20
CA SER A 212 -4.56 4.11 -4.97
C SER A 212 -3.81 3.80 -6.27
N LEU A 213 -4.54 3.44 -7.33
CA LEU A 213 -3.99 3.11 -8.64
C LEU A 213 -3.33 4.33 -9.29
N SER A 214 -3.99 5.50 -9.29
CA SER A 214 -3.42 6.71 -9.89
C SER A 214 -2.18 7.21 -9.14
N VAL A 215 -2.19 7.14 -7.80
CA VAL A 215 -1.04 7.55 -6.98
C VAL A 215 0.19 6.69 -7.26
N VAL A 216 0.03 5.36 -7.32
CA VAL A 216 1.17 4.46 -7.58
C VAL A 216 1.65 4.57 -9.02
N LEU A 217 0.75 4.69 -10.01
CA LEU A 217 1.13 4.91 -11.41
C LEU A 217 1.94 6.20 -11.57
N ASN A 218 1.49 7.29 -10.95
CA ASN A 218 2.19 8.59 -11.01
C ASN A 218 3.52 8.58 -10.25
N ALA A 219 3.58 7.98 -9.06
CA ALA A 219 4.82 7.89 -8.29
C ALA A 219 5.88 7.03 -9.01
N THR A 220 5.47 5.90 -9.58
CA THR A 220 6.37 4.99 -10.30
C THR A 220 6.89 5.63 -11.59
N SER A 221 6.04 6.34 -12.33
CA SER A 221 6.48 7.04 -13.54
C SER A 221 7.44 8.20 -13.22
N ALA A 222 7.24 8.91 -12.11
CA ALA A 222 8.19 9.90 -11.62
C ALA A 222 9.55 9.29 -11.26
N VAL A 223 9.57 8.14 -10.58
CA VAL A 223 10.80 7.39 -10.27
C VAL A 223 11.53 6.96 -11.55
N VAL A 224 10.80 6.46 -12.55
CA VAL A 224 11.42 6.10 -13.85
C VAL A 224 12.06 7.31 -14.52
N LEU A 225 11.41 8.47 -14.50
CA LEU A 225 11.94 9.68 -15.12
C LEU A 225 13.16 10.24 -14.36
N GLU A 226 13.02 10.50 -13.06
CA GLU A 226 14.03 11.20 -12.27
C GLU A 226 15.20 10.28 -11.89
N ASP A 227 14.93 9.06 -11.44
CA ASP A 227 15.97 8.19 -10.88
C ASP A 227 16.67 7.38 -11.98
N PHE A 228 15.91 6.81 -12.91
CA PHE A 228 16.50 5.98 -13.97
C PHE A 228 16.98 6.81 -15.16
N VAL A 229 16.13 7.64 -15.74
CA VAL A 229 16.46 8.33 -16.99
C VAL A 229 17.38 9.52 -16.78
N LYS A 230 17.02 10.44 -15.87
CA LYS A 230 17.86 11.60 -15.54
C LYS A 230 19.01 11.25 -14.60
N GLY A 231 18.78 10.38 -13.63
CA GLY A 231 19.77 9.97 -12.63
C GLY A 231 20.78 8.96 -13.18
N CYS A 232 20.34 7.72 -13.42
CA CYS A 232 21.20 6.60 -13.78
C CYS A 232 21.78 6.72 -15.20
N LEU A 233 20.92 6.99 -16.19
CA LEU A 233 21.33 7.11 -17.60
C LEU A 233 21.90 8.49 -17.93
N ARG A 234 21.71 9.49 -17.06
CA ARG A 234 22.17 10.88 -17.23
C ARG A 234 21.70 11.51 -18.54
N ILE A 235 20.53 11.11 -19.03
CA ILE A 235 19.95 11.63 -20.26
C ILE A 235 19.23 12.93 -19.92
N SER A 236 19.66 14.05 -20.49
CA SER A 236 18.93 15.31 -20.41
C SER A 236 17.76 15.29 -21.39
N ILE A 237 16.53 15.27 -20.88
CA ILE A 237 15.31 15.24 -21.69
C ILE A 237 14.57 16.56 -21.54
N THR A 238 14.09 17.11 -22.66
CA THR A 238 13.21 18.29 -22.68
C THR A 238 11.88 18.00 -21.97
N GLU A 239 11.30 18.99 -21.29
CA GLU A 239 10.00 18.89 -20.58
C GLU A 239 8.88 18.19 -21.37
N LYS A 240 8.75 18.48 -22.68
CA LYS A 240 7.77 17.84 -23.56
C LYS A 240 7.99 16.33 -23.66
N ASN A 241 9.23 15.91 -23.90
CA ASN A 241 9.59 14.51 -24.04
C ASN A 241 9.54 13.78 -22.70
N ALA A 242 9.88 14.45 -21.59
CA ALA A 242 9.73 13.93 -20.24
C ALA A 242 8.24 13.65 -19.92
N THR A 243 7.36 14.57 -20.29
CA THR A 243 5.91 14.39 -20.16
C THR A 243 5.41 13.21 -21.01
N HIS A 244 5.84 13.09 -22.27
CA HIS A 244 5.48 11.96 -23.12
C HIS A 244 5.98 10.62 -22.55
N LEU A 245 7.21 10.57 -22.06
CA LEU A 245 7.77 9.39 -21.42
C LEU A 245 6.95 8.96 -20.19
N VAL A 246 6.64 9.89 -19.29
CA VAL A 246 5.81 9.63 -18.10
C VAL A 246 4.47 9.01 -18.49
N LYS A 247 3.81 9.54 -19.53
CA LYS A 247 2.53 9.02 -20.05
C LYS A 247 2.67 7.60 -20.60
N ILE A 248 3.73 7.31 -21.35
CA ILE A 248 4.02 5.97 -21.88
C ILE A 248 4.25 4.99 -20.73
N VAL A 249 5.04 5.38 -19.72
CA VAL A 249 5.31 4.54 -18.55
C VAL A 249 4.01 4.20 -17.81
N ILE A 250 3.12 5.17 -17.61
CA ILE A 250 1.80 4.93 -16.99
C ILE A 250 0.98 3.91 -17.80
N LEU A 251 0.95 4.05 -19.14
CA LEU A 251 0.24 3.12 -20.02
C LEU A 251 0.80 1.69 -19.91
N VAL A 252 2.13 1.54 -19.95
CA VAL A 252 2.80 0.24 -19.84
C VAL A 252 2.54 -0.40 -18.48
N LEU A 253 2.66 0.36 -17.38
CA LEU A 253 2.40 -0.13 -16.04
C LEU A 253 0.94 -0.57 -15.84
N GLY A 254 -0.01 0.16 -16.44
CA GLY A 254 -1.42 -0.20 -16.44
C GLY A 254 -1.72 -1.47 -17.24
N ALA A 255 -1.13 -1.61 -18.44
CA ALA A 255 -1.27 -2.83 -19.24
C ALA A 255 -0.66 -4.05 -18.52
N MET A 256 0.53 -3.89 -17.93
CA MET A 256 1.16 -4.92 -17.11
C MET A 256 0.32 -5.28 -15.89
N SER A 257 -0.29 -4.30 -15.21
CA SER A 257 -1.09 -4.57 -14.03
C SER A 257 -2.35 -5.38 -14.36
N MET A 258 -3.00 -5.10 -15.50
CA MET A 258 -4.10 -5.91 -16.01
C MET A 258 -3.69 -7.35 -16.30
N GLY A 259 -2.54 -7.58 -16.93
CA GLY A 259 -2.01 -8.92 -17.17
C GLY A 259 -1.80 -9.72 -15.87
N PHE A 260 -1.41 -9.05 -14.79
CA PHE A 260 -1.21 -9.71 -13.48
C PHE A 260 -2.50 -9.93 -12.69
N VAL A 261 -3.67 -9.39 -13.10
CA VAL A 261 -4.95 -9.66 -12.43
C VAL A 261 -5.28 -11.17 -12.49
N PHE A 262 -4.96 -11.84 -13.60
CA PHE A 262 -5.11 -13.29 -13.75
C PHE A 262 -4.33 -14.12 -12.72
N VAL A 263 -3.21 -13.58 -12.23
CA VAL A 263 -2.41 -14.22 -11.18
C VAL A 263 -3.05 -13.98 -9.82
N VAL A 264 -3.48 -12.75 -9.54
CA VAL A 264 -4.09 -12.38 -8.24
C VAL A 264 -5.37 -13.16 -7.99
N GLU A 265 -6.20 -13.39 -9.00
CA GLU A 265 -7.44 -14.17 -8.87
C GLU A 265 -7.21 -15.61 -8.38
N ARG A 266 -6.06 -16.20 -8.72
CA ARG A 266 -5.69 -17.57 -8.35
C ARG A 266 -5.09 -17.65 -6.95
N MET A 267 -4.84 -16.52 -6.30
CA MET A 267 -4.20 -16.46 -5.01
C MET A 267 -5.23 -16.12 -3.92
N GLY A 268 -5.25 -16.91 -2.85
CA GLY A 268 -6.15 -16.66 -1.71
C GLY A 268 -5.59 -15.61 -0.74
N GLY A 269 -6.48 -14.87 -0.07
CA GLY A 269 -6.12 -13.98 1.02
C GLY A 269 -5.48 -12.67 0.56
N VAL A 270 -6.27 -11.84 -0.13
CA VAL A 270 -5.80 -10.59 -0.76
C VAL A 270 -5.07 -9.66 0.23
N LEU A 271 -5.55 -9.55 1.47
CA LEU A 271 -4.91 -8.75 2.51
C LEU A 271 -3.48 -9.21 2.81
N VAL A 272 -3.26 -10.53 2.98
CA VAL A 272 -1.94 -11.09 3.30
C VAL A 272 -1.00 -10.88 2.12
N MET A 273 -1.49 -11.07 0.91
CA MET A 273 -0.71 -10.84 -0.30
C MET A 273 -0.28 -9.38 -0.45
N ALA A 274 -1.23 -8.44 -0.32
CA ALA A 274 -0.95 -7.01 -0.47
C ALA A 274 0.07 -6.51 0.56
N THR A 275 -0.08 -6.94 1.82
CA THR A 275 0.83 -6.56 2.91
C THR A 275 2.20 -7.21 2.78
N SER A 276 2.28 -8.51 2.47
CA SER A 276 3.55 -9.23 2.33
C SER A 276 4.38 -8.72 1.14
N LEU A 277 3.75 -8.36 0.03
CA LEU A 277 4.47 -7.83 -1.14
C LEU A 277 4.90 -6.38 -0.93
N SER A 278 4.08 -5.57 -0.26
CA SER A 278 4.45 -4.20 0.12
C SER A 278 5.59 -4.18 1.14
N ALA A 279 5.64 -5.17 2.04
CA ALA A 279 6.69 -5.31 3.04
C ALA A 279 8.09 -5.51 2.44
N ILE A 280 8.21 -6.14 1.26
CA ILE A 280 9.51 -6.31 0.57
C ILE A 280 10.11 -4.94 0.24
N ALA A 281 9.32 -4.10 -0.45
CA ALA A 281 9.76 -2.78 -0.86
C ALA A 281 10.00 -1.88 0.36
N ALA A 282 9.05 -1.85 1.30
CA ALA A 282 9.15 -1.06 2.52
C ALA A 282 10.36 -1.46 3.36
N GLY A 283 10.61 -2.76 3.54
CA GLY A 283 11.73 -3.26 4.35
C GLY A 283 13.08 -2.94 3.73
N THR A 284 13.19 -3.05 2.41
CA THR A 284 14.42 -2.78 1.67
C THR A 284 14.75 -1.29 1.65
N THR A 285 13.81 -0.44 1.22
CA THR A 285 14.06 1.00 1.09
C THR A 285 14.31 1.62 2.44
N PHE A 286 13.45 1.34 3.43
CA PHE A 286 13.63 1.86 4.78
C PHE A 286 14.91 1.34 5.43
N GLY A 287 15.31 0.09 5.15
CA GLY A 287 16.59 -0.46 5.58
C GLY A 287 17.79 0.32 5.04
N VAL A 288 17.78 0.70 3.76
CA VAL A 288 18.85 1.51 3.14
C VAL A 288 18.91 2.91 3.75
N PHE A 289 17.77 3.58 3.90
CA PHE A 289 17.73 4.91 4.54
C PHE A 289 18.22 4.83 5.99
N THR A 290 17.78 3.82 6.74
CA THR A 290 18.21 3.61 8.14
C THR A 290 19.71 3.34 8.21
N LEU A 291 20.26 2.51 7.33
CA LEU A 291 21.70 2.26 7.22
C LEU A 291 22.47 3.56 6.99
N GLY A 292 22.05 4.38 6.03
CA GLY A 292 22.71 5.66 5.72
C GLY A 292 22.62 6.69 6.86
N MET A 293 21.49 6.75 7.57
CA MET A 293 21.27 7.74 8.63
C MET A 293 21.92 7.36 9.96
N VAL A 294 22.04 6.06 10.27
CA VAL A 294 22.46 5.56 11.60
C VAL A 294 23.87 4.98 11.58
N ILE A 295 24.36 4.52 10.43
CA ILE A 295 25.68 3.90 10.29
C ILE A 295 26.55 4.79 9.40
N PRO A 296 27.28 5.77 9.97
CA PRO A 296 27.93 6.82 9.19
C PRO A 296 29.13 6.31 8.37
N TRP A 297 29.70 5.16 8.71
CA TRP A 297 30.74 4.51 7.91
C TRP A 297 30.21 3.67 6.74
N SER A 298 28.89 3.63 6.53
CA SER A 298 28.27 2.83 5.46
C SER A 298 28.70 3.34 4.08
N SER A 299 29.10 2.42 3.21
CA SER A 299 29.53 2.71 1.83
C SER A 299 28.42 2.43 0.83
N SER A 300 28.51 3.00 -0.37
CA SER A 300 27.51 2.76 -1.43
C SER A 300 27.44 1.28 -1.83
N ILE A 301 28.57 0.56 -1.82
CA ILE A 301 28.62 -0.88 -2.09
C ILE A 301 27.91 -1.64 -0.97
N GLY A 302 28.15 -1.28 0.29
CA GLY A 302 27.43 -1.85 1.42
C GLY A 302 25.92 -1.59 1.34
N ALA A 303 25.51 -0.37 1.01
CA ALA A 303 24.10 -0.03 0.87
C ALA A 303 23.40 -0.85 -0.23
N ILE A 304 24.01 -0.99 -1.41
CA ILE A 304 23.45 -1.78 -2.53
C ILE A 304 23.39 -3.27 -2.18
N THR A 305 24.48 -3.83 -1.63
CA THR A 305 24.52 -5.25 -1.26
C THR A 305 23.56 -5.58 -0.13
N GLY A 306 23.44 -4.70 0.88
CA GLY A 306 22.42 -4.78 1.91
C GLY A 306 21.02 -4.74 1.32
N ALA A 307 20.73 -3.80 0.41
CA ALA A 307 19.42 -3.70 -0.24
C ALA A 307 19.06 -4.98 -1.00
N VAL A 308 20.00 -5.52 -1.78
CA VAL A 308 19.78 -6.77 -2.53
C VAL A 308 19.55 -7.95 -1.57
N ALA A 309 20.33 -8.05 -0.49
CA ALA A 309 20.17 -9.12 0.49
C ALA A 309 18.83 -9.03 1.24
N GLY A 310 18.43 -7.82 1.67
CA GLY A 310 17.14 -7.58 2.31
C GLY A 310 15.96 -7.88 1.39
N ALA A 311 16.00 -7.39 0.15
CA ALA A 311 14.98 -7.68 -0.86
C ALA A 311 14.90 -9.17 -1.19
N ALA A 312 16.04 -9.86 -1.32
CA ALA A 312 16.09 -11.29 -1.59
C ALA A 312 15.50 -12.10 -0.44
N LEU A 313 15.85 -11.80 0.82
CA LEU A 313 15.32 -12.53 1.97
C LEU A 313 13.83 -12.27 2.18
N SER A 314 13.40 -11.00 2.22
CA SER A 314 11.98 -10.65 2.34
C SER A 314 11.17 -11.18 1.16
N GLY A 315 11.71 -11.13 -0.06
CA GLY A 315 11.10 -11.71 -1.25
C GLY A 315 10.94 -13.22 -1.14
N THR A 316 11.98 -13.92 -0.68
CA THR A 316 11.93 -15.38 -0.47
C THR A 316 10.86 -15.77 0.56
N ILE A 317 10.77 -15.02 1.66
CA ILE A 317 9.70 -15.22 2.67
C ILE A 317 8.33 -14.98 2.06
N SER A 318 8.12 -13.83 1.41
CA SER A 318 6.82 -13.44 0.84
C SER A 318 6.37 -14.38 -0.26
N PHE A 319 7.20 -14.63 -1.28
CA PHE A 319 6.82 -15.49 -2.41
C PHE A 319 6.73 -16.97 -1.99
N GLY A 320 7.63 -17.44 -1.11
CA GLY A 320 7.58 -18.82 -0.61
C GLY A 320 6.34 -19.10 0.24
N GLY A 321 5.95 -18.16 1.11
CA GLY A 321 4.70 -18.23 1.87
C GLY A 321 3.47 -18.22 0.97
N GLN A 322 3.42 -17.30 0.00
CA GLN A 322 2.31 -17.21 -0.96
C GLN A 322 2.20 -18.44 -1.86
N TYR A 323 3.32 -18.99 -2.32
CA TYR A 323 3.33 -20.24 -3.09
C TYR A 323 2.85 -21.43 -2.26
N SER A 324 3.26 -21.51 -1.00
CA SER A 324 2.82 -22.57 -0.08
C SER A 324 1.32 -22.48 0.23
N MET A 325 0.79 -21.26 0.35
CA MET A 325 -0.66 -21.01 0.47
C MET A 325 -1.41 -21.37 -0.81
N ALA A 326 -0.92 -20.94 -1.98
CA ALA A 326 -1.55 -21.22 -3.27
C ALA A 326 -1.56 -22.72 -3.63
N SER A 327 -0.56 -23.47 -3.17
CA SER A 327 -0.47 -24.93 -3.35
C SER A 327 -1.33 -25.71 -2.37
N GLY A 328 -2.00 -25.04 -1.41
CA GLY A 328 -2.80 -25.68 -0.37
C GLY A 328 -2.00 -26.30 0.78
N ASN A 329 -0.68 -26.08 0.82
CA ASN A 329 0.19 -26.61 1.90
C ASN A 329 0.07 -25.79 3.18
N ILE A 330 -0.23 -24.49 3.08
CA ILE A 330 -0.57 -23.64 4.23
C ILE A 330 -2.03 -23.21 4.06
N VAL A 331 -2.85 -23.55 5.05
CA VAL A 331 -4.23 -23.07 5.13
C VAL A 331 -4.34 -22.06 6.26
N LEU A 332 -4.91 -20.90 5.97
CA LEU A 332 -5.16 -19.87 6.98
C LEU A 332 -6.02 -20.48 8.11
N HIS A 333 -5.49 -20.46 9.32
CA HIS A 333 -6.23 -20.90 10.51
C HIS A 333 -7.41 -19.95 10.73
N LYS A 334 -8.62 -20.45 10.47
CA LYS A 334 -9.88 -19.72 10.66
C LYS A 334 -10.43 -20.07 12.03
N LEU A 335 -10.86 -19.05 12.77
CA LEU A 335 -11.65 -19.25 13.98
C LEU A 335 -12.97 -19.97 13.59
N PRO A 336 -13.50 -20.83 14.47
CA PRO A 336 -14.68 -21.64 14.19
C PRO A 336 -15.89 -20.77 13.82
N VAL A 337 -16.70 -21.31 12.91
CA VAL A 337 -17.94 -20.71 12.41
C VAL A 337 -19.07 -21.72 12.57
N ASN A 338 -20.31 -21.24 12.61
CA ASN A 338 -21.47 -22.10 12.78
C ASN A 338 -22.24 -22.25 11.46
N VAL A 339 -22.84 -23.42 11.27
CA VAL A 339 -23.64 -23.81 10.09
C VAL A 339 -24.99 -24.41 10.47
N ASP A 340 -25.33 -24.45 11.77
CA ASP A 340 -26.53 -25.11 12.31
C ASP A 340 -27.84 -24.70 11.63
N LEU A 341 -27.93 -23.46 11.14
CA LEU A 341 -29.16 -22.91 10.54
C LEU A 341 -29.05 -22.69 9.02
N CYS A 342 -27.98 -23.15 8.37
CA CYS A 342 -27.85 -23.00 6.92
C CYS A 342 -28.92 -23.77 6.12
N GLU A 343 -29.32 -24.95 6.60
CA GLU A 343 -30.37 -25.73 5.95
C GLU A 343 -31.75 -25.06 6.12
N ALA A 344 -32.02 -24.52 7.31
CA ALA A 344 -33.28 -23.85 7.60
C ALA A 344 -33.42 -22.51 6.83
N ASP A 345 -32.36 -21.72 6.76
CA ASP A 345 -32.39 -20.38 6.16
C ASP A 345 -32.28 -20.42 4.62
N TYR A 346 -31.58 -21.42 4.06
CA TYR A 346 -31.25 -21.46 2.63
C TYR A 346 -31.56 -22.78 1.92
N GLY A 347 -32.03 -23.82 2.62
CA GLY A 347 -32.24 -25.16 2.04
C GLY A 347 -30.95 -25.85 1.62
N ILE A 348 -29.81 -25.41 2.15
CA ILE A 348 -28.48 -25.94 1.82
C ILE A 348 -28.02 -26.80 2.98
N THR A 349 -27.82 -28.10 2.75
CA THR A 349 -27.06 -28.96 3.66
C THR A 349 -25.59 -28.60 3.53
N PRO A 350 -24.98 -27.93 4.52
CA PRO A 350 -23.58 -27.52 4.45
C PRO A 350 -22.72 -28.78 4.42
N ASN A 351 -21.81 -28.88 3.47
CA ASN A 351 -20.81 -29.93 3.47
C ASN A 351 -19.79 -29.54 4.56
N VAL A 352 -20.01 -29.98 5.80
CA VAL A 352 -19.11 -29.71 6.93
C VAL A 352 -17.81 -30.48 6.72
N THR A 353 -16.99 -30.01 5.80
CA THR A 353 -15.61 -30.45 5.71
C THR A 353 -14.93 -29.88 6.94
N VAL A 354 -14.67 -30.73 7.93
CA VAL A 354 -13.67 -30.44 8.97
C VAL A 354 -12.43 -29.99 8.20
N ILE A 355 -12.07 -28.71 8.31
CA ILE A 355 -10.87 -28.19 7.65
C ILE A 355 -9.72 -28.93 8.31
N ASN A 356 -9.20 -29.94 7.62
CA ASN A 356 -8.05 -30.67 8.08
C ASN A 356 -6.84 -29.77 7.82
N TYR A 357 -6.35 -29.13 8.89
CA TYR A 357 -5.17 -28.30 8.79
C TYR A 357 -3.97 -29.20 8.42
N PRO A 358 -3.35 -28.98 7.25
CA PRO A 358 -2.23 -29.81 6.82
C PRO A 358 -1.07 -29.69 7.82
N ASP A 359 -0.30 -30.77 7.97
CA ASP A 359 0.92 -30.70 8.80
C ASP A 359 1.94 -29.77 8.14
N GLU A 360 2.14 -28.62 8.75
CA GLU A 360 3.06 -27.59 8.27
C GLU A 360 4.53 -27.87 8.66
N SER A 361 4.81 -28.97 9.37
CA SER A 361 6.16 -29.32 9.85
C SER A 361 7.19 -29.46 8.72
N HIS A 362 6.77 -29.96 7.56
CA HIS A 362 7.59 -30.14 6.37
C HIS A 362 7.88 -28.83 5.61
N ILE A 363 7.16 -27.75 5.94
CA ILE A 363 7.29 -26.46 5.25
C ILE A 363 8.43 -25.69 5.88
N PHE A 364 9.30 -25.15 5.01
CA PHE A 364 10.42 -24.34 5.43
C PHE A 364 9.97 -23.22 6.37
N ALA A 365 10.61 -23.12 7.54
CA ALA A 365 10.14 -22.27 8.65
C ALA A 365 9.94 -20.81 8.23
N LEU A 366 10.79 -20.27 7.35
CA LEU A 366 10.67 -18.90 6.87
C LEU A 366 9.36 -18.63 6.10
N PHE A 367 8.77 -19.63 5.46
CA PHE A 367 7.53 -19.47 4.69
C PHE A 367 6.27 -19.45 5.57
N ARG A 368 6.40 -19.85 6.84
CA ARG A 368 5.31 -19.88 7.83
C ARG A 368 5.27 -18.63 8.71
N ILE A 369 6.25 -17.73 8.56
CA ILE A 369 6.34 -16.52 9.37
C ILE A 369 5.18 -15.58 9.03
N SER A 370 4.57 -14.98 10.05
CA SER A 370 3.53 -13.97 9.87
C SER A 370 4.05 -12.78 9.07
N TYR A 371 3.20 -12.28 8.17
CA TYR A 371 3.52 -11.15 7.28
C TYR A 371 3.97 -9.88 8.03
N HIS A 372 3.60 -9.74 9.31
CA HIS A 372 4.04 -8.64 10.17
C HIS A 372 5.56 -8.61 10.38
N TRP A 373 6.24 -9.76 10.36
CA TRP A 373 7.68 -9.85 10.60
C TRP A 373 8.53 -9.67 9.34
N ILE A 374 7.91 -9.65 8.14
CA ILE A 374 8.63 -9.53 6.87
C ILE A 374 9.38 -8.20 6.76
N THR A 375 8.74 -7.07 7.13
CA THR A 375 9.37 -5.74 7.07
C THR A 375 10.51 -5.61 8.08
N PRO A 376 10.35 -5.95 9.39
CA PRO A 376 11.46 -5.95 10.34
C PRO A 376 12.64 -6.82 9.90
N ILE A 377 12.38 -8.03 9.39
CA ILE A 377 13.44 -8.93 8.90
C ILE A 377 14.17 -8.30 7.71
N GLY A 378 13.44 -7.69 6.77
CA GLY A 378 14.02 -7.02 5.61
C GLY A 378 14.93 -5.84 6.00
N ILE A 379 14.49 -5.01 6.95
CA ILE A 379 15.28 -3.88 7.46
C ILE A 379 16.53 -4.37 8.16
N LEU A 380 16.37 -5.33 9.09
CA LEU A 380 17.49 -5.87 9.85
C LEU A 380 18.54 -6.47 8.92
N THR A 381 18.11 -7.24 7.93
CA THR A 381 18.99 -7.86 6.93
C THR A 381 19.73 -6.81 6.11
N THR A 382 19.00 -5.78 5.64
CA THR A 382 19.59 -4.68 4.87
C THR A 382 20.66 -3.94 5.65
N VAL A 383 20.36 -3.60 6.92
CA VAL A 383 21.27 -2.86 7.80
C VAL A 383 22.48 -3.71 8.17
N VAL A 384 22.28 -4.97 8.59
CA VAL A 384 23.37 -5.85 9.04
C VAL A 384 24.29 -6.20 7.89
N VAL A 385 23.76 -6.69 6.76
CA VAL A 385 24.58 -7.04 5.60
C VAL A 385 25.28 -5.80 5.06
N GLY A 386 24.56 -4.68 4.93
CA GLY A 386 25.16 -3.45 4.41
C GLY A 386 26.25 -2.88 5.32
N ALA A 387 26.10 -2.97 6.64
CA ALA A 387 27.13 -2.58 7.59
C ALA A 387 28.37 -3.48 7.49
N ILE A 388 28.19 -4.81 7.46
CA ILE A 388 29.30 -5.77 7.35
C ILE A 388 30.06 -5.57 6.05
N VAL A 389 29.36 -5.47 4.91
CA VAL A 389 30.02 -5.27 3.61
C VAL A 389 30.74 -3.93 3.59
N SER A 390 30.16 -2.87 4.16
CA SER A 390 30.85 -1.56 4.26
C SER A 390 32.16 -1.63 5.05
N LEU A 391 32.25 -2.50 6.06
CA LEU A 391 33.49 -2.71 6.80
C LEU A 391 34.56 -3.42 5.95
N VAL A 392 34.14 -4.31 5.05
CA VAL A 392 35.04 -5.13 4.22
C VAL A 392 35.48 -4.39 2.96
N THR A 393 34.59 -3.68 2.27
CA THR A 393 34.86 -3.06 0.95
C THR A 393 35.44 -1.65 1.05
N GLY A 394 35.63 -1.12 2.26
CA GLY A 394 36.09 0.23 2.52
C GLY A 394 34.98 1.14 3.06
N LYS A 395 35.33 1.90 4.10
CA LYS A 395 34.43 2.82 4.82
C LYS A 395 34.32 4.14 4.07
N THR A 396 33.15 4.77 4.18
CA THR A 396 32.98 6.17 3.75
C THR A 396 33.84 7.10 4.58
N ASP A 397 34.42 8.13 3.94
CA ASP A 397 35.19 9.16 4.61
C ASP A 397 34.26 10.04 5.48
N LEU A 398 34.35 9.85 6.79
CA LEU A 398 33.51 10.53 7.77
C LEU A 398 33.73 12.04 7.79
N ALA A 399 34.92 12.52 7.42
CA ALA A 399 35.26 13.94 7.45
C ALA A 399 34.56 14.75 6.34
N ARG A 400 34.00 14.08 5.33
CA ARG A 400 33.30 14.70 4.19
C ARG A 400 31.77 14.52 4.24
N LEU A 401 31.26 13.89 5.28
CA LEU A 401 29.81 13.73 5.44
C LEU A 401 29.19 15.03 5.91
N ASP A 402 28.04 15.38 5.33
CA ASP A 402 27.17 16.42 5.87
C ASP A 402 26.48 15.89 7.13
N PRO A 403 26.73 16.46 8.33
CA PRO A 403 26.10 16.02 9.56
C PRO A 403 24.57 16.11 9.54
N GLU A 404 23.96 16.95 8.70
CA GLU A 404 22.49 17.07 8.58
C GLU A 404 21.83 15.80 8.00
N LEU A 405 22.58 14.98 7.25
CA LEU A 405 22.10 13.72 6.70
C LEU A 405 22.16 12.56 7.70
N ILE A 406 22.86 12.76 8.82
CA ILE A 406 23.11 11.76 9.85
C ILE A 406 22.19 12.01 11.04
N SER A 407 21.63 10.93 11.60
CA SER A 407 20.75 11.02 12.76
C SER A 407 21.46 11.70 13.94
N PRO A 408 20.80 12.65 14.64
CA PRO A 408 21.39 13.34 15.80
C PRO A 408 21.96 12.40 16.86
N VAL A 409 21.39 11.21 16.99
CA VAL A 409 21.79 10.18 17.97
C VAL A 409 23.21 9.66 17.72
N VAL A 410 23.69 9.68 16.47
CA VAL A 410 25.00 9.11 16.09
C VAL A 410 25.98 10.17 15.56
N GLN A 411 25.60 11.45 15.57
CA GLN A 411 26.47 12.55 15.16
C GLN A 411 27.74 12.65 16.01
N PHE A 412 27.74 12.14 17.24
CA PHE A 412 28.93 12.09 18.09
C PHE A 412 30.06 11.19 17.51
N LEU A 413 29.74 10.33 16.55
CA LEU A 413 30.72 9.50 15.84
C LEU A 413 31.42 10.26 14.70
N LEU A 414 30.92 11.44 14.31
CA LEU A 414 31.50 12.24 13.25
C LEU A 414 32.71 13.03 13.76
N PRO A 415 33.81 13.09 12.99
CA PRO A 415 34.97 13.87 13.37
C PRO A 415 34.66 15.38 13.21
N PRO A 416 35.31 16.28 13.97
CA PRO A 416 35.02 17.72 13.96
C PRO A 416 35.14 18.39 12.58
N GLU A 417 35.90 17.79 11.66
CA GLU A 417 36.06 18.26 10.28
C GLU A 417 34.75 18.18 9.47
N ALA A 418 33.87 17.23 9.80
CA ALA A 418 32.59 17.02 9.11
C ALA A 418 31.67 18.26 9.22
N GLN A 419 31.81 19.05 10.29
CA GLN A 419 31.01 20.25 10.54
C GLN A 419 31.25 21.33 9.49
N ARG A 420 32.35 21.26 8.72
CA ARG A 420 32.58 22.13 7.56
C ARG A 420 31.60 21.87 6.42
N PHE A 421 31.01 20.68 6.36
CA PHE A 421 30.06 20.26 5.35
C PHE A 421 28.59 20.37 5.80
N ALA A 422 28.34 20.88 7.02
CA ALA A 422 26.99 21.07 7.53
C ALA A 422 26.17 21.99 6.62
N GLY A 423 25.01 21.50 6.18
CA GLY A 423 24.08 22.27 5.33
C GLY A 423 24.42 22.28 3.85
N THR A 424 25.43 21.52 3.42
CA THR A 424 25.76 21.38 1.99
C THR A 424 24.66 20.65 1.22
N ALA A 425 24.00 19.66 1.83
CA ALA A 425 22.86 18.97 1.26
C ALA A 425 21.65 19.92 1.10
N THR A 426 21.30 20.65 2.16
CA THR A 426 20.17 21.58 2.18
C THR A 426 20.37 22.73 1.19
N SER A 427 21.57 23.31 1.14
CA SER A 427 21.92 24.36 0.16
C SER A 427 21.92 23.83 -1.28
N GLY A 428 22.41 22.61 -1.50
CA GLY A 428 22.36 21.94 -2.80
C GLY A 428 20.93 21.75 -3.32
N ILE A 429 20.01 21.30 -2.46
CA ILE A 429 18.58 21.16 -2.79
C ILE A 429 17.98 22.52 -3.12
N ARG A 430 18.23 23.54 -2.28
CA ARG A 430 17.70 24.90 -2.49
C ARG A 430 18.16 25.49 -3.82
N ASN A 431 19.42 25.28 -4.19
CA ASN A 431 19.95 25.73 -5.47
C ASN A 431 19.32 25.00 -6.65
N ARG A 432 19.07 23.69 -6.56
CA ARG A 432 18.35 22.93 -7.60
C ARG A 432 16.92 23.42 -7.79
N LEU A 433 16.19 23.65 -6.69
CA LEU A 433 14.83 24.20 -6.74
C LEU A 433 14.81 25.59 -7.38
N ARG A 434 15.70 26.49 -6.95
CA ARG A 434 15.81 27.83 -7.54
C ARG A 434 16.15 27.79 -9.03
N ASN A 435 17.03 26.87 -9.44
CA ASN A 435 17.37 26.70 -10.85
C ASN A 435 16.19 26.14 -11.66
N ALA A 436 15.38 25.25 -11.08
CA ALA A 436 14.16 24.74 -11.71
C ALA A 436 13.08 25.83 -11.86
N GLU A 437 12.86 26.66 -10.82
CA GLU A 437 11.97 27.83 -10.90
C GLU A 437 12.43 28.81 -11.96
N ASN A 438 13.73 29.12 -12.00
CA ASN A 438 14.30 30.00 -13.02
C ASN A 438 14.15 29.42 -14.44
N ALA A 439 14.29 28.10 -14.60
CA ALA A 439 14.07 27.43 -15.89
C ALA A 439 12.60 27.50 -16.32
N ALA A 440 11.66 27.30 -15.40
CA ALA A 440 10.23 27.44 -15.66
C ALA A 440 9.84 28.87 -16.06
N LEU A 441 10.37 29.87 -15.33
CA LEU A 441 10.19 31.30 -15.64
C LEU A 441 10.76 31.66 -17.02
N MET A 442 11.97 31.18 -17.34
CA MET A 442 12.57 31.38 -18.67
C MET A 442 11.73 30.76 -19.79
N GLN A 443 11.09 29.62 -19.53
CA GLN A 443 10.22 28.94 -20.49
C GLN A 443 8.89 29.69 -20.68
N GLU A 444 8.30 30.23 -19.60
CA GLU A 444 7.15 31.14 -19.68
C GLU A 444 7.48 32.43 -20.43
N VAL A 445 8.62 33.06 -20.12
CA VAL A 445 9.10 34.27 -20.82
C VAL A 445 9.37 33.99 -22.30
N SER A 446 10.01 32.87 -22.64
CA SER A 446 10.23 32.49 -24.04
C SER A 446 8.92 32.20 -24.78
N SER A 447 7.91 31.62 -24.10
CA SER A 447 6.59 31.39 -24.69
C SER A 447 5.80 32.69 -24.91
N SER A 448 5.96 33.68 -24.03
CA SER A 448 5.31 34.99 -24.13
C SER A 448 6.01 35.93 -25.12
N ILE A 449 7.33 35.82 -25.28
CA ILE A 449 8.07 36.48 -26.37
C ILE A 449 7.65 35.93 -27.74
N ASN A 450 7.50 34.60 -27.88
CA ASN A 450 7.00 33.98 -29.11
C ASN A 450 5.54 34.34 -29.43
N LEU A 451 4.74 34.70 -28.43
CA LEU A 451 3.38 35.25 -28.62
C LEU A 451 3.41 36.75 -28.97
N GLY A 452 4.43 37.49 -28.52
CA GLY A 452 4.63 38.91 -28.80
C GLY A 452 5.14 39.22 -30.21
N GLU A 453 5.93 38.33 -30.83
CA GLU A 453 6.39 38.50 -32.22
C GLU A 453 5.28 38.29 -33.28
N VAL A 454 4.15 37.70 -32.91
CA VAL A 454 2.99 37.53 -33.81
C VAL A 454 2.08 38.79 -33.85
N GLN A 455 2.34 39.79 -32.99
CA GLN A 455 1.65 41.09 -33.00
C GLN A 455 2.59 42.24 -33.40
N GLY A 456 3.24 42.13 -34.56
CA GLY A 456 3.83 43.29 -35.25
C GLY A 456 2.72 44.14 -35.89
N PRO A 457 2.81 45.49 -35.86
CA PRO A 457 1.71 46.35 -36.29
C PRO A 457 1.49 46.23 -37.80
N SER A 458 0.28 45.82 -38.18
CA SER A 458 -0.21 45.98 -39.56
C SER A 458 -0.19 47.46 -39.93
N ARG A 459 0.76 47.85 -40.78
CA ARG A 459 0.69 49.08 -41.57
C ARG A 459 0.19 48.75 -42.97
#